data_AF-A0A9P5QY77-F1
#
_entry.id   AF-A0A9P5QY77-F1
#
_cell.length_a   1.000
_cell.length_b   1.000
_cell.length_c   1.000
_cell.angle_alpha   90.00
_cell.angle_beta   90.00
_cell.angle_gamma   90.00
#
_symmetry.space_group_name_H-M   'P 1'
#
loop_
_entity.id
_entity.type
_entity.pdbx_description
1 polymer ?
#
loop_
_entity_poly.entity_id
_entity_poly.type
_entity_poly.pdbx_seq_one_letter_code
_entity_poly.pdbx_strand_id
1 'polypeptide(L)'
;MANTVPQTSTPDLERQPLLSSEANGQGNGAQARSHIPSGLGRHSSSLEQQQRQGSVRRCYRIGFLAIFIALLGYLALSLFELINDHLRDPPFGHLRGSCDYVKPISPAEFEERQANLSRLLVDLKASAYIAEPGTNMKYFTNIHWSQSERPFLLVIQAKRDKADNVLTKSTIVAPAFEASRARQGLLPGSSISIKTWEEGGSAYNAVREVLDTPWARPDGDREEDDEEDLDAGGKKHKPKDSEHIYIDPDMRQFVSHGIATALESSTRKVSIADQDIALLRMQKTAHEIEILRCVSQTTVNVIRAVKGQIKVGVRESDIQELLTEAYGEAGLEYEDGGSLVLFGKDAALPHGSGNDTKLEKGMMVLIDSGARLHGYLSDITRTFWIKRGLDKEMNDELDKAWDIVKQAQNASLNAIQPGATCSSIDKAARTLIDEKGYGSRFTHRLGHGLGLDGHEEPYLNIGNTGTKLRAGMVFTNEPGIYVEGQYGIRLEDVVLVTETGYEILSGDLAESAYKP
;
A
#
# COMPACT_ATOMS: atom_id res chain seq x y z
N MET A 1 -27.15 29.31 -4.47
CA MET A 1 -26.40 30.43 -5.09
C MET A 1 -25.63 29.86 -6.27
N ALA A 2 -25.58 30.56 -7.40
CA ALA A 2 -24.84 30.08 -8.58
C ALA A 2 -23.36 30.50 -8.48
N ASN A 3 -22.45 29.63 -8.88
CA ASN A 3 -21.06 29.97 -9.17
C ASN A 3 -20.67 29.30 -10.50
N THR A 4 -20.01 30.06 -11.37
CA THR A 4 -19.71 29.69 -12.75
C THR A 4 -18.32 29.08 -12.89
N VAL A 5 -18.19 28.02 -13.68
CA VAL A 5 -16.89 27.47 -14.11
C VAL A 5 -16.31 28.34 -15.23
N PRO A 6 -15.07 28.86 -15.12
CA PRO A 6 -14.38 29.48 -16.25
C PRO A 6 -13.72 28.41 -17.13
N GLN A 7 -13.94 28.49 -18.45
CA GLN A 7 -13.18 27.69 -19.42
C GLN A 7 -11.80 28.33 -19.66
N THR A 8 -10.74 27.52 -19.69
CA THR A 8 -9.39 27.95 -20.10
C THR A 8 -9.11 27.54 -21.54
N SER A 9 -9.08 28.51 -22.45
CA SER A 9 -8.75 28.32 -23.87
C SER A 9 -7.25 28.23 -24.11
N THR A 10 -6.84 27.36 -25.05
CA THR A 10 -5.48 27.33 -25.60
C THR A 10 -5.16 28.58 -26.44
N PRO A 11 -3.94 29.16 -26.34
CA PRO A 11 -3.47 30.17 -27.27
C PRO A 11 -2.72 29.55 -28.47
N ASP A 12 -3.00 30.03 -29.68
CA ASP A 12 -2.26 29.70 -30.90
C ASP A 12 -0.86 30.34 -30.93
N LEU A 13 0.06 29.73 -31.69
CA LEU A 13 1.40 30.26 -31.98
C LEU A 13 1.46 30.86 -33.39
N GLU A 14 1.22 32.16 -33.50
CA GLU A 14 1.47 32.89 -34.75
C GLU A 14 2.97 32.97 -35.10
N ARG A 15 3.27 32.86 -36.39
CA ARG A 15 4.60 33.17 -36.97
C ARG A 15 4.50 34.50 -37.70
N GLN A 16 5.53 35.36 -37.62
CA GLN A 16 6.00 36.20 -38.75
C GLN A 16 7.40 36.83 -38.45
N PRO A 17 8.09 37.52 -39.39
CA PRO A 17 9.50 37.20 -39.66
C PRO A 17 10.49 38.39 -39.56
N LEU A 18 11.78 38.12 -39.77
CA LEU A 18 12.82 39.14 -39.96
C LEU A 18 13.73 38.87 -41.18
N LEU A 19 13.48 39.68 -42.22
CA LEU A 19 14.41 40.41 -43.08
C LEU A 19 15.66 39.74 -43.74
N SER A 20 15.77 40.01 -45.04
CA SER A 20 16.95 39.97 -45.92
C SER A 20 17.96 41.12 -45.59
N SER A 21 19.17 41.25 -46.18
CA SER A 21 19.63 40.81 -47.51
C SER A 21 21.16 40.65 -47.70
N GLU A 22 21.50 40.06 -48.85
CA GLU A 22 22.68 40.18 -49.73
C GLU A 22 23.38 41.57 -49.81
N ALA A 23 24.60 41.77 -50.36
CA ALA A 23 25.77 40.90 -50.69
C ALA A 23 26.97 41.73 -51.26
N ASN A 24 28.14 41.09 -51.47
CA ASN A 24 29.24 41.40 -52.44
C ASN A 24 30.05 42.73 -52.38
N GLY A 25 31.32 42.69 -52.84
CA GLY A 25 32.02 43.89 -53.39
C GLY A 25 33.56 43.97 -53.31
N GLN A 26 34.27 43.61 -54.40
CA GLN A 26 35.72 43.65 -54.64
C GLN A 26 36.43 45.04 -54.52
N GLY A 27 37.78 45.10 -54.46
CA GLY A 27 38.53 46.31 -54.90
C GLY A 27 40.04 46.45 -54.55
N ASN A 28 40.94 46.22 -55.53
CA ASN A 28 42.42 46.29 -55.46
C ASN A 28 43.10 47.64 -55.06
N GLY A 29 44.38 47.56 -54.62
CA GLY A 29 45.38 48.66 -54.61
C GLY A 29 46.81 48.16 -54.28
N ALA A 30 47.89 48.75 -54.84
CA ALA A 30 49.26 48.21 -54.72
C ALA A 30 50.41 49.25 -54.90
N GLN A 31 51.62 49.00 -54.34
CA GLN A 31 52.93 49.01 -55.07
C GLN A 31 54.23 48.83 -54.21
N ALA A 32 55.20 48.11 -54.82
CA ALA A 32 56.67 48.38 -54.92
C ALA A 32 57.73 48.18 -53.77
N ARG A 33 58.56 47.14 -53.98
CA ARG A 33 60.07 47.11 -54.06
C ARG A 33 61.00 47.39 -52.84
N SER A 34 61.94 46.45 -52.59
CA SER A 34 63.42 46.70 -52.55
C SER A 34 64.25 45.37 -52.53
N HIS A 35 65.58 45.42 -52.39
CA HIS A 35 66.56 44.44 -52.95
C HIS A 35 67.90 44.45 -52.14
N ILE A 36 68.95 43.60 -52.27
CA ILE A 36 69.38 42.63 -53.32
C ILE A 36 69.70 41.19 -52.74
N PRO A 37 70.91 40.51 -52.68
CA PRO A 37 70.96 39.02 -52.54
C PRO A 37 72.03 38.33 -51.61
N SER A 38 72.09 36.99 -51.67
CA SER A 38 73.30 36.09 -51.65
C SER A 38 73.78 35.38 -50.37
N GLY A 39 74.27 34.13 -50.51
CA GLY A 39 74.98 33.37 -49.45
C GLY A 39 74.90 31.82 -49.50
N LEU A 40 75.72 31.19 -50.36
CA LEU A 40 76.30 29.81 -50.34
C LEU A 40 75.87 28.75 -49.27
N GLY A 41 75.79 27.46 -49.69
CA GLY A 41 76.07 26.30 -48.81
C GLY A 41 75.21 25.04 -49.00
N ARG A 42 75.73 23.99 -49.64
CA ARG A 42 75.18 22.61 -49.61
C ARG A 42 76.07 21.68 -48.76
N HIS A 43 75.45 20.62 -48.22
CA HIS A 43 75.99 19.33 -47.75
C HIS A 43 76.09 19.06 -46.22
N SER A 44 74.97 18.62 -45.63
CA SER A 44 74.95 17.81 -44.38
C SER A 44 73.69 16.95 -44.18
N SER A 45 72.68 17.04 -45.05
CA SER A 45 71.28 16.77 -44.67
C SER A 45 70.80 15.31 -44.59
N SER A 46 71.56 14.30 -45.05
CA SER A 46 71.06 12.92 -45.14
C SER A 46 71.03 12.18 -43.80
N LEU A 47 72.11 12.27 -43.01
CA LEU A 47 72.26 11.50 -41.76
C LEU A 47 71.36 12.04 -40.63
N GLU A 48 71.28 13.37 -40.46
CA GLU A 48 70.40 13.97 -39.46
C GLU A 48 68.91 13.71 -39.75
N GLN A 49 68.50 13.69 -41.02
CA GLN A 49 67.12 13.36 -41.38
C GLN A 49 66.78 11.90 -41.06
N GLN A 50 67.69 10.95 -41.31
CA GLN A 50 67.47 9.55 -40.92
C GLN A 50 67.43 9.36 -39.41
N GLN A 51 68.34 9.98 -38.65
CA GLN A 51 68.30 9.92 -37.17
C GLN A 51 67.04 10.57 -36.59
N ARG A 52 66.60 11.73 -37.10
CA ARG A 52 65.35 12.37 -36.67
C ARG A 52 64.13 11.50 -36.99
N GLN A 53 64.03 10.91 -38.19
CA GLN A 53 62.94 9.99 -38.52
C GLN A 53 62.94 8.73 -37.65
N GLY A 54 64.11 8.17 -37.34
CA GLY A 54 64.24 7.03 -36.42
C GLY A 54 63.78 7.37 -35.00
N SER A 55 64.18 8.53 -34.47
CA SER A 55 63.77 9.02 -33.15
C SER A 55 62.27 9.27 -33.08
N VAL A 56 61.70 10.00 -34.04
CA VAL A 56 60.25 10.28 -34.13
C VAL A 56 59.42 8.99 -34.21
N ARG A 57 59.84 8.01 -35.02
CA ARG A 57 59.18 6.69 -35.07
C ARG A 57 59.29 5.90 -33.76
N ARG A 58 60.36 6.11 -32.96
CA ARG A 58 60.47 5.56 -31.61
C ARG A 58 59.49 6.22 -30.64
N CYS A 59 59.40 7.54 -30.64
CA CYS A 59 58.44 8.28 -29.80
C CYS A 59 56.99 7.90 -30.11
N TYR A 60 56.61 7.80 -31.39
CA TYR A 60 55.26 7.33 -31.76
C TYR A 60 54.99 5.89 -31.31
N ARG A 61 55.97 4.97 -31.40
CA ARG A 61 55.83 3.59 -30.89
C ARG A 61 55.68 3.54 -29.37
N ILE A 62 56.42 4.36 -28.63
CA ILE A 62 56.34 4.43 -27.16
C ILE A 62 55.00 5.04 -26.73
N GLY A 63 54.56 6.13 -27.37
CA GLY A 63 53.25 6.75 -27.10
C GLY A 63 52.08 5.82 -27.43
N PHE A 64 52.12 5.13 -28.59
CA PHE A 64 51.08 4.17 -28.96
C PHE A 64 51.05 2.97 -28.01
N LEU A 65 52.21 2.46 -27.57
CA LEU A 65 52.29 1.39 -26.58
C LEU A 65 51.75 1.84 -25.21
N ALA A 66 52.03 3.07 -24.77
CA ALA A 66 51.50 3.61 -23.52
C ALA A 66 49.96 3.77 -23.57
N ILE A 67 49.42 4.28 -24.68
CA ILE A 67 47.97 4.38 -24.90
C ILE A 67 47.34 2.98 -24.96
N PHE A 68 47.97 2.01 -25.64
CA PHE A 68 47.48 0.63 -25.72
C PHE A 68 47.47 -0.07 -24.35
N ILE A 69 48.50 0.13 -23.52
CA ILE A 69 48.55 -0.36 -22.15
C ILE A 69 47.47 0.30 -21.28
N ALA A 70 47.25 1.62 -21.43
CA ALA A 70 46.19 2.32 -20.71
C ALA A 70 44.79 1.84 -21.09
N LEU A 71 44.54 1.59 -22.39
CA LEU A 71 43.28 1.03 -22.89
C LEU A 71 43.06 -0.41 -22.44
N LEU A 72 44.11 -1.25 -22.42
CA LEU A 72 44.04 -2.60 -21.85
C LEU A 72 43.79 -2.56 -20.35
N GLY A 73 44.41 -1.64 -19.62
CA GLY A 73 44.17 -1.43 -18.18
C GLY A 73 42.73 -1.00 -17.89
N TYR A 74 42.20 -0.05 -18.65
CA TYR A 74 40.80 0.37 -18.56
C TYR A 74 39.83 -0.78 -18.89
N LEU A 75 40.06 -1.48 -20.00
CA LEU A 75 39.23 -2.62 -20.40
C LEU A 75 39.26 -3.75 -19.36
N ALA A 76 40.42 -4.04 -18.77
CA ALA A 76 40.55 -5.00 -17.69
C ALA A 76 39.85 -4.54 -16.41
N LEU A 77 39.86 -3.24 -16.10
CA LEU A 77 39.15 -2.69 -14.94
C LEU A 77 37.63 -2.76 -15.12
N SER A 78 37.11 -2.31 -16.27
CA SER A 78 35.68 -2.39 -16.56
C SER A 78 35.18 -3.84 -16.70
N LEU A 79 36.01 -4.75 -17.22
CA LEU A 79 35.68 -6.19 -17.23
C LEU A 79 35.73 -6.79 -15.82
N PHE A 80 36.64 -6.35 -14.96
CA PHE A 80 36.69 -6.76 -13.55
C PHE A 80 35.46 -6.23 -12.78
N GLU A 81 35.06 -4.98 -12.98
CA GLU A 81 33.84 -4.42 -12.40
C GLU A 81 32.59 -5.17 -12.86
N LEU A 82 32.43 -5.41 -14.17
CA LEU A 82 31.32 -6.18 -14.73
C LEU A 82 31.26 -7.63 -14.20
N ILE A 83 32.40 -8.30 -14.10
CA ILE A 83 32.49 -9.65 -13.51
C ILE A 83 32.18 -9.62 -12.02
N ASN A 84 32.62 -8.59 -11.28
CA ASN A 84 32.39 -8.46 -9.85
C ASN A 84 30.92 -8.15 -9.54
N ASP A 85 30.22 -7.40 -10.40
CA ASP A 85 28.75 -7.21 -10.29
C ASP A 85 27.99 -8.49 -10.65
N HIS A 86 28.42 -9.26 -11.65
CA HIS A 86 27.83 -10.59 -11.95
C HIS A 86 28.19 -11.70 -10.94
N LEU A 87 29.14 -11.46 -10.03
CA LEU A 87 29.54 -12.39 -8.96
C LEU A 87 29.13 -11.95 -7.55
N ARG A 88 28.48 -10.79 -7.42
CA ARG A 88 27.78 -10.42 -6.19
C ARG A 88 26.43 -11.13 -6.14
N ASP A 89 26.03 -11.53 -4.96
CA ASP A 89 24.61 -11.73 -4.68
C ASP A 89 23.87 -10.41 -4.97
N PRO A 90 22.67 -10.46 -5.58
CA PRO A 90 21.89 -9.24 -5.81
C PRO A 90 21.62 -8.52 -4.49
N PRO A 91 21.47 -7.18 -4.52
CA PRO A 91 21.04 -6.44 -3.34
C PRO A 91 19.76 -7.09 -2.78
N PHE A 92 19.67 -7.17 -1.46
CA PHE A 92 18.53 -7.78 -0.75
C PHE A 92 18.27 -9.28 -1.00
N GLY A 93 19.10 -10.00 -1.76
CA GLY A 93 18.90 -11.43 -2.07
C GLY A 93 18.83 -12.39 -0.86
N HIS A 94 19.15 -11.92 0.36
CA HIS A 94 18.95 -12.62 1.63
C HIS A 94 17.50 -12.57 2.16
N LEU A 95 16.63 -11.77 1.54
CA LEU A 95 15.19 -11.70 1.84
C LEU A 95 14.38 -12.73 1.03
N ARG A 96 14.98 -13.37 0.02
CA ARG A 96 14.31 -14.32 -0.87
C ARG A 96 13.65 -15.46 -0.11
N GLY A 97 12.38 -15.69 -0.42
CA GLY A 97 11.58 -16.78 0.16
C GLY A 97 11.17 -16.57 1.63
N SER A 98 11.27 -15.35 2.16
CA SER A 98 10.93 -15.03 3.56
C SER A 98 9.54 -15.53 3.98
N CYS A 99 8.58 -15.59 3.04
CA CYS A 99 7.22 -16.08 3.29
C CYS A 99 6.77 -17.27 2.41
N ASP A 100 7.70 -17.97 1.75
CA ASP A 100 7.37 -19.11 0.85
C ASP A 100 6.61 -20.25 1.55
N TYR A 101 6.75 -20.39 2.87
CA TYR A 101 6.04 -21.39 3.66
C TYR A 101 4.55 -21.04 3.84
N VAL A 102 4.20 -19.76 3.93
CA VAL A 102 2.83 -19.28 4.19
C VAL A 102 1.98 -19.40 2.93
N LYS A 103 0.76 -19.94 3.06
CA LYS A 103 -0.13 -20.21 1.92
C LYS A 103 -1.28 -19.20 1.81
N PRO A 104 -1.89 -19.04 0.62
CA PRO A 104 -3.10 -18.26 0.48
C PRO A 104 -4.26 -18.89 1.27
N ILE A 105 -5.20 -18.04 1.70
CA ILE A 105 -6.46 -18.45 2.34
C ILE A 105 -7.16 -19.55 1.52
N SER A 106 -7.57 -20.63 2.18
CA SER A 106 -8.12 -21.81 1.51
C SER A 106 -9.57 -21.61 1.06
N PRO A 107 -10.05 -22.31 0.01
CA PRO A 107 -11.46 -22.24 -0.41
C PRO A 107 -12.45 -22.56 0.73
N ALA A 108 -12.14 -23.56 1.57
CA ALA A 108 -12.96 -23.92 2.71
C ALA A 108 -13.02 -22.81 3.78
N GLU A 109 -11.95 -22.04 3.96
CA GLU A 109 -11.95 -20.88 4.86
C GLU A 109 -12.80 -19.73 4.32
N PHE A 110 -12.84 -19.51 3.00
CA PHE A 110 -13.79 -18.57 2.39
C PHE A 110 -15.26 -19.02 2.54
N GLU A 111 -15.54 -20.32 2.50
CA GLU A 111 -16.88 -20.85 2.77
C GLU A 111 -17.25 -20.71 4.27
N GLU A 112 -16.30 -20.95 5.18
CA GLU A 112 -16.49 -20.72 6.62
C GLU A 112 -16.75 -19.24 6.95
N ARG A 113 -16.03 -18.30 6.31
CA ARG A 113 -16.27 -16.85 6.45
C ARG A 113 -17.70 -16.48 6.04
N GLN A 114 -18.20 -17.02 4.93
CA GLN A 114 -19.58 -16.82 4.48
C GLN A 114 -20.60 -17.44 5.45
N ALA A 115 -20.33 -18.64 5.97
CA ALA A 115 -21.18 -19.30 6.96
C ALA A 115 -21.22 -18.53 8.30
N ASN A 116 -20.10 -17.96 8.73
CA ASN A 116 -20.03 -17.10 9.92
C ASN A 116 -20.84 -15.81 9.74
N LEU A 117 -20.81 -15.19 8.55
CA LEU A 117 -21.71 -14.09 8.23
C LEU A 117 -23.18 -14.52 8.24
N SER A 118 -23.55 -15.67 7.66
CA SER A 118 -24.93 -16.14 7.69
C SER A 118 -25.45 -16.41 9.10
N ARG A 119 -24.61 -16.93 10.01
CA ARG A 119 -24.96 -17.11 11.43
C ARG A 119 -25.24 -15.76 12.09
N LEU A 120 -24.33 -14.80 11.91
CA LEU A 120 -24.48 -13.45 12.45
C LEU A 120 -25.71 -12.72 11.90
N LEU A 121 -25.98 -12.81 10.59
CA LEU A 121 -27.18 -12.24 9.97
C LEU A 121 -28.45 -12.80 10.61
N VAL A 122 -28.52 -14.12 10.77
CA VAL A 122 -29.66 -14.80 11.40
C VAL A 122 -29.87 -14.34 12.85
N ASP A 123 -28.81 -14.20 13.63
CA ASP A 123 -28.91 -13.75 15.03
C ASP A 123 -29.27 -12.25 15.14
N LEU A 124 -28.85 -11.43 14.16
CA LEU A 124 -29.30 -10.04 13.95
C LEU A 124 -30.71 -9.94 13.32
N LYS A 125 -31.35 -11.06 12.96
CA LYS A 125 -32.66 -11.15 12.27
C LYS A 125 -32.69 -10.52 10.87
N ALA A 126 -31.54 -10.54 10.18
CA ALA A 126 -31.38 -10.16 8.79
C ALA A 126 -31.37 -11.37 7.85
N SER A 127 -31.92 -11.22 6.65
CA SER A 127 -31.98 -12.28 5.63
C SER A 127 -30.84 -12.23 4.62
N ALA A 128 -30.16 -11.08 4.46
CA ALA A 128 -29.02 -10.95 3.56
C ALA A 128 -28.04 -9.82 3.94
N TYR A 129 -26.81 -9.96 3.45
CA TYR A 129 -25.78 -8.93 3.34
C TYR A 129 -25.47 -8.66 1.86
N ILE A 130 -25.23 -7.40 1.48
CA ILE A 130 -24.85 -7.02 0.11
C ILE A 130 -23.61 -6.11 0.11
N ALA A 131 -22.60 -6.44 -0.70
CA ALA A 131 -21.35 -5.68 -0.83
C ALA A 131 -20.94 -5.37 -2.28
N GLU A 132 -20.24 -4.25 -2.44
CA GLU A 132 -19.54 -3.84 -3.67
C GLU A 132 -18.10 -4.38 -3.72
N PRO A 133 -17.36 -4.21 -4.85
CA PRO A 133 -15.94 -4.52 -4.89
C PRO A 133 -15.18 -3.66 -3.87
N GLY A 134 -14.36 -4.31 -3.07
CA GLY A 134 -13.76 -3.75 -1.86
C GLY A 134 -13.41 -4.83 -0.85
N THR A 135 -12.94 -4.42 0.33
CA THR A 135 -12.26 -5.33 1.27
C THR A 135 -13.16 -6.42 1.85
N ASN A 136 -14.47 -6.17 2.00
CA ASN A 136 -15.42 -7.21 2.43
C ASN A 136 -15.71 -8.24 1.32
N MET A 137 -15.88 -7.81 0.06
CA MET A 137 -16.03 -8.75 -1.06
C MET A 137 -14.78 -9.62 -1.21
N LYS A 138 -13.59 -9.01 -1.12
CA LYS A 138 -12.29 -9.70 -1.06
C LYS A 138 -12.26 -10.76 0.06
N TYR A 139 -12.63 -10.38 1.29
CA TYR A 139 -12.69 -11.25 2.48
C TYR A 139 -13.61 -12.46 2.33
N PHE A 140 -14.77 -12.31 1.67
CA PHE A 140 -15.76 -13.40 1.53
C PHE A 140 -15.59 -14.24 0.25
N THR A 141 -14.87 -13.77 -0.79
CA THR A 141 -14.96 -14.38 -2.13
C THR A 141 -13.63 -14.56 -2.89
N ASN A 142 -12.53 -13.95 -2.42
CA ASN A 142 -11.28 -13.80 -3.16
C ASN A 142 -11.38 -12.95 -4.47
N ILE A 143 -12.41 -12.12 -4.64
CA ILE A 143 -12.51 -11.17 -5.76
C ILE A 143 -11.85 -9.83 -5.39
N HIS A 144 -10.79 -9.46 -6.14
CA HIS A 144 -9.94 -8.28 -5.91
C HIS A 144 -10.18 -7.16 -6.94
N TRP A 145 -11.43 -6.87 -7.28
CA TRP A 145 -11.75 -5.90 -8.35
C TRP A 145 -11.87 -4.48 -7.83
N SER A 146 -11.49 -3.51 -8.67
CA SER A 146 -11.80 -2.09 -8.46
C SER A 146 -13.28 -1.80 -8.76
N GLN A 147 -13.79 -0.72 -8.16
CA GLN A 147 -15.15 -0.23 -8.42
C GLN A 147 -15.21 0.52 -9.76
N SER A 148 -16.29 0.32 -10.53
CA SER A 148 -16.63 1.10 -11.74
C SER A 148 -18.08 1.60 -11.66
N GLU A 149 -18.53 2.41 -12.61
CA GLU A 149 -19.91 2.92 -12.67
C GLU A 149 -20.98 1.80 -12.75
N ARG A 150 -20.60 0.59 -13.17
CA ARG A 150 -21.47 -0.59 -13.24
C ARG A 150 -21.53 -1.32 -11.89
N PRO A 151 -22.71 -1.55 -11.30
CA PRO A 151 -22.82 -2.34 -10.09
C PRO A 151 -22.38 -3.81 -10.30
N PHE A 152 -21.42 -4.24 -9.50
CA PHE A 152 -20.98 -5.62 -9.36
C PHE A 152 -21.11 -5.98 -7.88
N LEU A 153 -22.01 -6.89 -7.53
CA LEU A 153 -22.46 -7.04 -6.14
C LEU A 153 -22.32 -8.48 -5.65
N LEU A 154 -21.83 -8.65 -4.44
CA LEU A 154 -21.94 -9.88 -3.67
C LEU A 154 -23.23 -9.81 -2.84
N VAL A 155 -24.11 -10.80 -2.99
CA VAL A 155 -25.29 -11.01 -2.15
C VAL A 155 -25.10 -12.32 -1.38
N ILE A 156 -25.01 -12.26 -0.05
CA ILE A 156 -24.99 -13.44 0.82
C ILE A 156 -26.32 -13.50 1.57
N GLN A 157 -27.14 -14.50 1.28
CA GLN A 157 -28.41 -14.77 1.96
C GLN A 157 -28.22 -15.76 3.11
N ALA A 158 -29.09 -15.68 4.12
CA ALA A 158 -29.14 -16.58 5.26
C ALA A 158 -30.58 -16.99 5.60
N LYS A 159 -30.79 -18.26 5.98
CA LYS A 159 -32.08 -18.82 6.44
C LYS A 159 -31.81 -19.91 7.50
N ARG A 160 -32.64 -20.02 8.54
CA ARG A 160 -32.69 -21.24 9.38
C ARG A 160 -33.60 -22.28 8.72
N ASP A 161 -33.14 -23.52 8.61
CA ASP A 161 -33.95 -24.62 8.11
C ASP A 161 -34.87 -25.22 9.19
N LYS A 162 -35.66 -26.24 8.82
CA LYS A 162 -36.63 -26.90 9.72
C LYS A 162 -35.97 -27.79 10.79
N ALA A 163 -34.64 -27.92 10.77
CA ALA A 163 -33.81 -28.60 11.77
C ALA A 163 -32.88 -27.62 12.53
N ASP A 164 -33.13 -26.31 12.42
CA ASP A 164 -32.39 -25.21 13.04
C ASP A 164 -30.95 -25.00 12.51
N ASN A 165 -30.58 -25.61 11.38
CA ASN A 165 -29.30 -25.31 10.72
C ASN A 165 -29.37 -23.94 10.03
N VAL A 166 -28.30 -23.16 10.12
CA VAL A 166 -28.14 -21.94 9.32
C VAL A 166 -27.62 -22.30 7.93
N LEU A 167 -28.43 -22.02 6.91
CA LEU A 167 -28.09 -22.16 5.50
C LEU A 167 -27.48 -20.85 4.96
N THR A 168 -26.49 -20.99 4.08
CA THR A 168 -25.83 -19.90 3.35
C THR A 168 -26.11 -20.03 1.86
N LYS A 169 -26.41 -18.91 1.18
CA LYS A 169 -26.56 -18.87 -0.29
C LYS A 169 -25.93 -17.60 -0.83
N SER A 170 -24.84 -17.75 -1.57
CA SER A 170 -24.02 -16.65 -2.06
C SER A 170 -24.14 -16.48 -3.57
N THR A 171 -24.27 -15.23 -4.01
CA THR A 171 -24.45 -14.88 -5.43
C THR A 171 -23.68 -13.62 -5.80
N ILE A 172 -22.94 -13.66 -6.91
CA ILE A 172 -22.44 -12.46 -7.57
C ILE A 172 -23.50 -11.97 -8.57
N VAL A 173 -23.90 -10.70 -8.47
CA VAL A 173 -24.68 -9.98 -9.49
C VAL A 173 -23.70 -9.16 -10.34
N ALA A 174 -23.49 -9.56 -11.59
CA ALA A 174 -22.49 -8.99 -12.49
C ALA A 174 -23.08 -8.49 -13.83
N PRO A 175 -22.44 -7.51 -14.51
CA PRO A 175 -22.73 -7.23 -15.92
C PRO A 175 -22.56 -8.50 -16.76
N ALA A 176 -23.46 -8.76 -17.71
CA ALA A 176 -23.48 -10.00 -18.47
C ALA A 176 -22.17 -10.29 -19.21
N PHE A 177 -21.50 -9.26 -19.74
CA PHE A 177 -20.21 -9.40 -20.42
C PHE A 177 -19.05 -9.72 -19.47
N GLU A 178 -19.14 -9.37 -18.18
CA GLU A 178 -18.13 -9.67 -17.16
C GLU A 178 -18.30 -11.04 -16.51
N ALA A 179 -19.39 -11.76 -16.78
CA ALA A 179 -19.72 -13.03 -16.14
C ALA A 179 -18.62 -14.10 -16.30
N SER A 180 -17.83 -14.06 -17.37
CA SER A 180 -16.68 -14.95 -17.57
C SER A 180 -15.49 -14.57 -16.68
N ARG A 181 -15.16 -13.28 -16.55
CA ARG A 181 -14.11 -12.81 -15.64
C ARG A 181 -14.52 -13.04 -14.18
N ALA A 182 -15.80 -12.86 -13.86
CA ALA A 182 -16.36 -13.11 -12.53
C ALA A 182 -16.14 -14.56 -12.09
N ARG A 183 -16.40 -15.55 -12.96
CA ARG A 183 -16.10 -16.97 -12.69
C ARG A 183 -14.61 -17.26 -12.48
N GLN A 184 -13.72 -16.51 -13.14
CA GLN A 184 -12.27 -16.67 -13.01
C GLN A 184 -11.72 -16.06 -11.70
N GLY A 185 -12.42 -15.10 -11.09
CA GLY A 185 -12.08 -14.55 -9.78
C GLY A 185 -12.52 -15.42 -8.60
N LEU A 186 -13.47 -16.34 -8.82
CA LEU A 186 -13.92 -17.29 -7.80
C LEU A 186 -12.96 -18.48 -7.70
N LEU A 187 -12.74 -18.97 -6.47
CA LEU A 187 -11.86 -20.11 -6.23
C LEU A 187 -12.44 -21.43 -6.80
N PRO A 188 -11.59 -22.39 -7.23
CA PRO A 188 -12.04 -23.69 -7.69
C PRO A 188 -12.90 -24.41 -6.64
N GLY A 189 -14.07 -24.91 -7.06
CA GLY A 189 -15.04 -25.57 -6.18
C GLY A 189 -16.01 -24.63 -5.45
N SER A 190 -15.84 -23.31 -5.55
CA SER A 190 -16.71 -22.32 -4.87
C SER A 190 -18.20 -22.54 -5.16
N SER A 191 -18.99 -22.56 -4.09
CA SER A 191 -20.45 -22.64 -4.09
C SER A 191 -21.15 -21.33 -4.52
N ILE A 192 -20.40 -20.24 -4.78
CA ILE A 192 -20.95 -18.92 -5.14
C ILE A 192 -21.53 -18.95 -6.56
N SER A 193 -22.84 -18.69 -6.67
CA SER A 193 -23.54 -18.61 -7.96
C SER A 193 -23.35 -17.24 -8.65
N ILE A 194 -23.71 -17.12 -9.93
CA ILE A 194 -23.65 -15.83 -10.65
C ILE A 194 -24.98 -15.53 -11.35
N LYS A 195 -25.56 -14.39 -11.00
CA LYS A 195 -26.67 -13.73 -11.68
C LYS A 195 -26.10 -12.64 -12.60
N THR A 196 -26.59 -12.57 -13.83
CA THR A 196 -26.22 -11.50 -14.78
C THR A 196 -27.30 -10.42 -14.89
N TRP A 197 -26.87 -9.21 -15.28
CA TRP A 197 -27.73 -8.14 -15.78
C TRP A 197 -27.17 -7.57 -17.08
N GLU A 198 -28.05 -7.22 -18.02
CA GLU A 198 -27.68 -6.65 -19.32
C GLU A 198 -27.48 -5.13 -19.23
N GLU A 199 -26.62 -4.54 -20.06
CA GLU A 199 -26.28 -3.10 -20.04
C GLU A 199 -27.50 -2.17 -20.19
N GLY A 200 -28.56 -2.61 -20.86
CA GLY A 200 -29.84 -1.89 -20.97
C GLY A 200 -30.87 -2.22 -19.88
N GLY A 201 -30.47 -2.99 -18.87
CA GLY A 201 -31.32 -3.48 -17.77
C GLY A 201 -31.07 -2.76 -16.44
N SER A 202 -31.23 -3.49 -15.33
CA SER A 202 -31.02 -2.96 -13.98
C SER A 202 -30.39 -4.02 -13.08
N ALA A 203 -29.18 -3.73 -12.56
CA ALA A 203 -28.52 -4.54 -11.55
C ALA A 203 -29.38 -4.69 -10.29
N TYR A 204 -30.14 -3.65 -9.92
CA TYR A 204 -30.98 -3.64 -8.72
C TYR A 204 -32.21 -4.55 -8.86
N ASN A 205 -32.75 -4.68 -10.07
CA ASN A 205 -33.76 -5.70 -10.37
C ASN A 205 -33.16 -7.11 -10.26
N ALA A 206 -31.93 -7.31 -10.74
CA ALA A 206 -31.23 -8.59 -10.61
C ALA A 206 -30.91 -8.94 -9.14
N VAL A 207 -30.58 -7.97 -8.28
CA VAL A 207 -30.49 -8.15 -6.81
C VAL A 207 -31.82 -8.60 -6.22
N ARG A 208 -32.93 -7.93 -6.55
CA ARG A 208 -34.26 -8.34 -6.09
C ARG A 208 -34.59 -9.76 -6.55
N GLU A 209 -34.32 -10.12 -7.79
CA GLU A 209 -34.52 -11.48 -8.32
C GLU A 209 -33.66 -12.54 -7.61
N VAL A 210 -32.45 -12.22 -7.17
CA VAL A 210 -31.64 -13.12 -6.32
C VAL A 210 -32.28 -13.31 -4.95
N LEU A 211 -32.72 -12.22 -4.32
CA LEU A 211 -33.39 -12.25 -3.01
C LEU A 211 -34.70 -13.05 -3.06
N ASP A 212 -35.48 -12.89 -4.13
CA ASP A 212 -36.73 -13.60 -4.38
C ASP A 212 -36.55 -15.04 -4.91
N THR A 213 -35.32 -15.45 -5.26
CA THR A 213 -35.07 -16.83 -5.74
C THR A 213 -35.18 -17.82 -4.56
N PRO A 214 -36.07 -18.83 -4.62
CA PRO A 214 -36.26 -19.81 -3.55
C PRO A 214 -34.97 -20.53 -3.11
N TRP A 215 -35.00 -21.07 -1.90
CA TRP A 215 -33.99 -22.02 -1.41
C TRP A 215 -34.31 -23.41 -1.97
N ALA A 216 -33.30 -24.12 -2.48
CA ALA A 216 -33.45 -25.51 -2.90
C ALA A 216 -33.36 -26.44 -1.68
N ARG A 217 -34.18 -27.50 -1.61
CA ARG A 217 -33.98 -28.56 -0.60
C ARG A 217 -32.75 -29.40 -0.95
N PRO A 218 -32.06 -29.99 0.04
CA PRO A 218 -31.00 -30.98 -0.19
C PRO A 218 -31.46 -32.16 -1.06
N ASP A 219 -32.75 -32.53 -0.96
CA ASP A 219 -33.33 -33.72 -1.58
C ASP A 219 -33.84 -33.48 -3.02
N GLY A 220 -33.71 -32.26 -3.55
CA GLY A 220 -34.08 -31.90 -4.93
C GLY A 220 -35.55 -31.46 -5.12
N ASP A 221 -36.45 -31.84 -4.22
CA ASP A 221 -37.84 -31.37 -4.22
C ASP A 221 -37.96 -29.87 -3.84
N ARG A 222 -39.05 -29.22 -4.26
CA ARG A 222 -39.36 -27.84 -3.85
C ARG A 222 -40.04 -27.83 -2.48
N GLU A 223 -39.95 -26.71 -1.76
CA GLU A 223 -40.83 -26.48 -0.62
C GLU A 223 -42.27 -26.24 -1.11
N GLU A 224 -43.16 -27.20 -0.91
CA GLU A 224 -44.62 -27.00 -0.86
C GLU A 224 -45.03 -26.25 0.43
N ASP A 225 -44.29 -25.19 0.75
CA ASP A 225 -44.63 -24.20 1.78
C ASP A 225 -45.52 -23.08 1.18
N ASP A 226 -45.91 -23.25 -0.09
CA ASP A 226 -46.97 -22.52 -0.81
C ASP A 226 -48.35 -23.21 -0.70
N GLU A 227 -48.55 -24.19 0.20
CA GLU A 227 -49.92 -24.43 0.71
C GLU A 227 -50.38 -23.12 1.36
N GLU A 228 -51.40 -22.49 0.78
CA GLU A 228 -51.78 -21.13 1.15
C GLU A 228 -52.16 -21.06 2.65
N ASP A 229 -51.34 -20.40 3.48
CA ASP A 229 -51.60 -20.09 4.90
C ASP A 229 -52.74 -19.04 5.00
N LEU A 230 -53.93 -19.48 4.57
CA LEU A 230 -55.18 -18.73 4.58
C LEU A 230 -55.73 -18.69 5.99
N ASP A 231 -56.15 -17.49 6.44
CA ASP A 231 -57.00 -17.42 7.61
C ASP A 231 -58.34 -18.16 7.36
N ALA A 232 -59.09 -18.43 8.43
CA ALA A 232 -60.42 -19.07 8.33
C ALA A 232 -61.48 -18.22 7.58
N GLY A 233 -61.08 -17.07 6.99
CA GLY A 233 -61.86 -16.24 6.08
C GLY A 233 -61.31 -16.16 4.66
N GLY A 234 -60.31 -17.00 4.29
CA GLY A 234 -59.76 -17.08 2.94
C GLY A 234 -58.80 -15.95 2.55
N LYS A 235 -58.17 -15.26 3.51
CA LYS A 235 -57.16 -14.24 3.22
C LYS A 235 -55.76 -14.79 3.37
N LYS A 236 -54.91 -14.55 2.37
CA LYS A 236 -53.47 -14.84 2.42
C LYS A 236 -52.86 -14.19 3.65
N HIS A 237 -52.05 -14.95 4.40
CA HIS A 237 -51.15 -14.37 5.39
C HIS A 237 -50.32 -13.24 4.75
N LYS A 238 -50.17 -12.13 5.46
CA LYS A 238 -49.02 -11.25 5.20
C LYS A 238 -47.75 -12.03 5.57
N PRO A 239 -46.63 -11.83 4.87
CA PRO A 239 -45.33 -12.30 5.33
C PRO A 239 -45.14 -11.92 6.81
N LYS A 240 -44.89 -12.93 7.64
CA LYS A 240 -44.56 -12.72 9.05
C LYS A 240 -43.14 -12.13 9.08
N ASP A 241 -43.02 -10.99 9.75
CA ASP A 241 -41.83 -10.15 9.87
C ASP A 241 -41.32 -9.47 8.58
N SER A 242 -40.73 -8.29 8.76
CA SER A 242 -40.05 -7.51 7.72
C SER A 242 -38.60 -7.97 7.60
N GLU A 243 -38.22 -8.62 6.49
CA GLU A 243 -36.83 -9.06 6.30
C GLU A 243 -35.89 -7.85 6.31
N HIS A 244 -34.89 -7.85 7.19
CA HIS A 244 -33.84 -6.83 7.23
C HIS A 244 -32.69 -7.27 6.32
N ILE A 245 -32.26 -6.39 5.41
CA ILE A 245 -31.08 -6.56 4.56
C ILE A 245 -30.04 -5.53 4.99
N TYR A 246 -28.83 -6.02 5.24
CA TYR A 246 -27.68 -5.16 5.48
C TYR A 246 -26.93 -4.89 4.17
N ILE A 247 -26.46 -3.66 4.01
CA ILE A 247 -25.51 -3.27 2.96
C ILE A 247 -24.16 -2.88 3.58
N ASP A 248 -23.11 -3.10 2.83
CA ASP A 248 -21.74 -2.73 3.17
C ASP A 248 -21.62 -1.22 3.50
N PRO A 249 -20.90 -0.83 4.58
CA PRO A 249 -20.73 0.58 4.92
C PRO A 249 -19.99 1.39 3.86
N ASP A 250 -19.13 0.74 3.07
CA ASP A 250 -18.35 1.38 2.00
C ASP A 250 -19.08 1.37 0.64
N MET A 251 -20.36 0.93 0.62
CA MET A 251 -21.21 0.95 -0.57
C MET A 251 -21.51 2.38 -1.04
N ARG A 252 -21.34 2.62 -2.33
CA ARG A 252 -21.53 3.95 -2.92
C ARG A 252 -23.01 4.35 -2.92
N GLN A 253 -23.28 5.62 -2.60
CA GLN A 253 -24.65 6.10 -2.35
C GLN A 253 -25.65 5.85 -3.49
N PHE A 254 -25.22 5.87 -4.75
CA PHE A 254 -26.11 5.59 -5.88
C PHE A 254 -26.49 4.10 -5.98
N VAL A 255 -25.62 3.20 -5.55
CA VAL A 255 -25.84 1.75 -5.51
C VAL A 255 -26.73 1.39 -4.32
N SER A 256 -26.43 1.93 -3.12
CA SER A 256 -27.27 1.74 -1.94
C SER A 256 -28.69 2.27 -2.15
N HIS A 257 -28.83 3.44 -2.78
CA HIS A 257 -30.12 4.01 -3.16
C HIS A 257 -30.83 3.16 -4.22
N GLY A 258 -30.13 2.71 -5.26
CA GLY A 258 -30.71 1.83 -6.29
C GLY A 258 -31.23 0.51 -5.73
N ILE A 259 -30.50 -0.12 -4.81
CA ILE A 259 -30.95 -1.32 -4.07
C ILE A 259 -32.19 -0.99 -3.22
N ALA A 260 -32.15 0.09 -2.44
CA ALA A 260 -33.28 0.49 -1.60
C ALA A 260 -34.55 0.72 -2.44
N THR A 261 -34.46 1.48 -3.54
CA THR A 261 -35.61 1.79 -4.41
C THR A 261 -36.11 0.59 -5.21
N ALA A 262 -35.25 -0.36 -5.59
CA ALA A 262 -35.71 -1.63 -6.15
C ALA A 262 -36.48 -2.50 -5.13
N LEU A 263 -36.32 -2.23 -3.83
CA LEU A 263 -36.94 -2.96 -2.71
C LEU A 263 -38.05 -2.16 -1.99
N GLU A 264 -38.26 -0.88 -2.28
CA GLU A 264 -39.28 0.01 -1.68
C GLU A 264 -40.72 -0.56 -1.75
N SER A 265 -41.01 -1.40 -2.74
CA SER A 265 -42.32 -2.05 -2.92
C SER A 265 -42.51 -3.34 -2.09
N SER A 266 -41.49 -3.75 -1.34
CA SER A 266 -41.49 -4.97 -0.51
C SER A 266 -41.58 -4.64 0.98
N THR A 267 -41.79 -5.66 1.82
CA THR A 267 -41.71 -5.51 3.30
C THR A 267 -40.27 -5.41 3.82
N ARG A 268 -39.26 -5.34 2.94
CA ARG A 268 -37.85 -5.46 3.31
C ARG A 268 -37.27 -4.11 3.75
N LYS A 269 -36.53 -4.11 4.86
CA LYS A 269 -35.81 -2.94 5.37
C LYS A 269 -34.34 -3.04 4.93
N VAL A 270 -33.83 -2.03 4.23
CA VAL A 270 -32.39 -1.89 3.93
C VAL A 270 -31.74 -0.95 4.95
N SER A 271 -30.58 -1.32 5.50
CA SER A 271 -29.70 -0.37 6.23
C SER A 271 -28.23 -0.72 6.03
N ILE A 272 -27.35 0.25 6.32
CA ILE A 272 -25.92 0.00 6.48
C ILE A 272 -25.70 -1.05 7.60
N ALA A 273 -24.69 -1.89 7.44
CA ALA A 273 -24.23 -2.88 8.39
C ALA A 273 -23.68 -2.27 9.68
N ASP A 274 -24.10 -2.82 10.81
CA ASP A 274 -23.62 -2.43 12.14
C ASP A 274 -22.22 -3.03 12.41
N GLN A 275 -21.53 -2.48 13.43
CA GLN A 275 -20.13 -2.83 13.77
C GLN A 275 -19.92 -4.33 14.08
N ASP A 276 -20.97 -5.07 14.42
CA ASP A 276 -20.91 -6.52 14.63
C ASP A 276 -20.49 -7.30 13.38
N ILE A 277 -20.83 -6.84 12.16
CA ILE A 277 -20.36 -7.47 10.91
C ILE A 277 -18.86 -7.21 10.71
N ALA A 278 -18.35 -6.06 11.16
CA ALA A 278 -16.92 -5.78 11.14
C ALA A 278 -16.13 -6.68 12.12
N LEU A 279 -16.74 -7.20 13.21
CA LEU A 279 -16.07 -8.12 14.14
C LEU A 279 -15.52 -9.38 13.48
N LEU A 280 -16.09 -9.79 12.33
CA LEU A 280 -15.62 -10.92 11.51
C LEU A 280 -14.24 -10.63 10.90
N ARG A 281 -13.93 -9.38 10.53
CA ARG A 281 -12.61 -8.94 10.07
C ARG A 281 -11.71 -8.47 11.22
N MET A 282 -12.27 -7.95 12.31
CA MET A 282 -11.46 -7.55 13.47
C MET A 282 -10.70 -8.74 14.06
N GLN A 283 -11.38 -9.87 14.28
CA GLN A 283 -10.81 -11.09 14.88
C GLN A 283 -10.29 -12.03 13.78
N LYS A 284 -8.97 -12.07 13.61
CA LYS A 284 -8.28 -12.83 12.57
C LYS A 284 -8.27 -14.33 12.87
N THR A 285 -8.38 -15.17 11.83
CA THR A 285 -8.09 -16.61 11.95
C THR A 285 -6.61 -16.85 12.22
N ALA A 286 -6.25 -18.05 12.70
CA ALA A 286 -4.84 -18.42 12.89
C ALA A 286 -4.01 -18.34 11.60
N HIS A 287 -4.65 -18.54 10.44
CA HIS A 287 -4.02 -18.47 9.12
C HIS A 287 -3.82 -17.01 8.68
N GLU A 288 -4.79 -16.13 8.92
CA GLU A 288 -4.62 -14.68 8.74
C GLU A 288 -3.51 -14.12 9.64
N ILE A 289 -3.41 -14.60 10.88
CA ILE A 289 -2.32 -14.24 11.81
C ILE A 289 -0.96 -14.71 11.29
N GLU A 290 -0.84 -15.88 10.68
CA GLU A 290 0.41 -16.36 10.07
C GLU A 290 0.85 -15.48 8.90
N ILE A 291 -0.09 -15.08 8.04
CA ILE A 291 0.15 -14.16 6.93
C ILE A 291 0.60 -12.79 7.44
N LEU A 292 -0.17 -12.17 8.35
CA LEU A 292 0.12 -10.85 8.94
C LEU A 292 1.45 -10.83 9.68
N ARG A 293 1.80 -11.91 10.39
CA ARG A 293 3.10 -12.10 11.03
C ARG A 293 4.24 -12.11 10.02
N CYS A 294 4.14 -12.92 8.97
CA CYS A 294 5.22 -13.07 8.02
C CYS A 294 5.49 -11.78 7.23
N VAL A 295 4.44 -11.11 6.74
CA VAL A 295 4.59 -9.85 6.01
C VAL A 295 5.14 -8.73 6.93
N SER A 296 4.70 -8.66 8.19
CA SER A 296 5.20 -7.65 9.15
C SER A 296 6.68 -7.85 9.51
N GLN A 297 7.11 -9.09 9.77
CA GLN A 297 8.53 -9.40 10.05
C GLN A 297 9.41 -9.17 8.82
N THR A 298 8.90 -9.49 7.63
CA THR A 298 9.62 -9.26 6.37
C THR A 298 9.77 -7.76 6.09
N THR A 299 8.75 -6.94 6.34
CA THR A 299 8.86 -5.46 6.29
C THR A 299 9.92 -4.91 7.26
N VAL A 300 9.97 -5.38 8.51
CA VAL A 300 11.04 -4.98 9.45
C VAL A 300 12.43 -5.33 8.90
N ASN A 301 12.58 -6.52 8.29
CA ASN A 301 13.83 -6.93 7.66
C ASN A 301 14.17 -6.13 6.40
N VAL A 302 13.18 -5.76 5.57
CA VAL A 302 13.32 -4.85 4.42
C VAL A 302 13.84 -3.49 4.88
N ILE A 303 13.21 -2.86 5.88
CA ILE A 303 13.64 -1.56 6.41
C ILE A 303 15.08 -1.65 6.97
N ARG A 304 15.40 -2.73 7.69
CA ARG A 304 16.77 -2.99 8.20
C ARG A 304 17.80 -3.13 7.08
N ALA A 305 17.47 -3.85 6.01
CA ALA A 305 18.35 -4.08 4.87
C ALA A 305 18.56 -2.81 4.03
N VAL A 306 17.47 -2.08 3.71
CA VAL A 306 17.52 -0.79 3.00
C VAL A 306 18.32 0.23 3.79
N LYS A 307 18.16 0.29 5.13
CA LYS A 307 18.99 1.13 6.01
C LYS A 307 20.50 0.83 5.91
N GLY A 308 20.90 -0.38 5.52
CA GLY A 308 22.30 -0.72 5.22
C GLY A 308 22.88 0.04 4.01
N GLN A 309 22.02 0.50 3.10
CA GLN A 309 22.44 1.21 1.87
C GLN A 309 22.40 2.74 2.01
N ILE A 310 21.52 3.28 2.86
CA ILE A 310 21.30 4.73 3.03
C ILE A 310 22.59 5.46 3.44
N LYS A 311 22.93 6.53 2.71
CA LYS A 311 24.11 7.38 2.95
C LYS A 311 23.71 8.86 2.89
N VAL A 312 24.42 9.72 3.63
CA VAL A 312 24.25 11.18 3.51
C VAL A 312 24.44 11.59 2.06
N GLY A 313 23.43 12.23 1.47
CA GLY A 313 23.39 12.63 0.07
C GLY A 313 22.46 11.81 -0.84
N VAL A 314 21.82 10.74 -0.37
CA VAL A 314 20.67 10.14 -1.08
C VAL A 314 19.42 11.01 -0.93
N ARG A 315 18.41 10.78 -1.76
CA ARG A 315 17.08 11.42 -1.71
C ARG A 315 16.04 10.55 -1.01
N GLU A 316 14.87 11.12 -0.75
CA GLU A 316 13.68 10.36 -0.32
C GLU A 316 13.25 9.35 -1.41
N SER A 317 13.27 9.76 -2.68
CA SER A 317 13.00 8.89 -3.84
C SER A 317 14.00 7.74 -4.02
N ASP A 318 15.31 8.01 -3.89
CA ASP A 318 16.37 6.97 -3.93
C ASP A 318 16.10 5.82 -2.93
N ILE A 319 15.46 6.11 -1.79
CA ILE A 319 15.11 5.10 -0.77
C ILE A 319 13.80 4.39 -1.12
N GLN A 320 12.84 5.06 -1.73
CA GLN A 320 11.62 4.42 -2.23
C GLN A 320 11.94 3.37 -3.32
N GLU A 321 12.90 3.65 -4.21
CA GLU A 321 13.38 2.68 -5.20
C GLU A 321 14.05 1.46 -4.54
N LEU A 322 14.89 1.68 -3.51
CA LEU A 322 15.49 0.59 -2.71
C LEU A 322 14.44 -0.22 -1.93
N LEU A 323 13.31 0.38 -1.53
CA LEU A 323 12.19 -0.34 -0.92
C LEU A 323 11.45 -1.21 -1.95
N THR A 324 11.15 -0.68 -3.16
CA THR A 324 10.59 -1.49 -4.26
C THR A 324 11.48 -2.70 -4.58
N GLU A 325 12.79 -2.49 -4.71
CA GLU A 325 13.75 -3.58 -4.99
C GLU A 325 13.76 -4.62 -3.86
N ALA A 326 13.85 -4.18 -2.60
CA ALA A 326 13.89 -5.07 -1.44
C ALA A 326 12.59 -5.88 -1.23
N TYR A 327 11.42 -5.29 -1.49
CA TYR A 327 10.15 -6.02 -1.42
C TYR A 327 9.97 -7.01 -2.57
N GLY A 328 10.37 -6.65 -3.79
CA GLY A 328 10.38 -7.56 -4.94
C GLY A 328 11.29 -8.76 -4.71
N GLU A 329 12.49 -8.54 -4.17
CA GLU A 329 13.43 -9.59 -3.75
C GLU A 329 12.92 -10.43 -2.58
N ALA A 330 12.09 -9.87 -1.70
CA ALA A 330 11.40 -10.60 -0.64
C ALA A 330 10.20 -11.44 -1.12
N GLY A 331 9.72 -11.22 -2.36
CA GLY A 331 8.55 -11.89 -2.92
C GLY A 331 7.21 -11.32 -2.43
N LEU A 332 7.16 -10.05 -2.01
CA LEU A 332 5.96 -9.39 -1.52
C LEU A 332 5.34 -8.44 -2.56
N GLU A 333 4.02 -8.30 -2.51
CA GLU A 333 3.27 -7.33 -3.32
C GLU A 333 3.46 -5.92 -2.74
N TYR A 334 4.31 -5.11 -3.38
CA TYR A 334 4.52 -3.71 -3.00
C TYR A 334 3.72 -2.75 -3.91
N GLU A 335 3.28 -1.64 -3.34
CA GLU A 335 2.57 -0.56 -4.06
C GLU A 335 3.57 0.58 -4.32
N ASP A 336 3.90 0.84 -5.59
CA ASP A 336 4.96 1.78 -5.95
C ASP A 336 4.66 3.20 -5.44
N GLY A 337 5.60 3.76 -4.66
CA GLY A 337 5.42 5.03 -3.96
C GLY A 337 4.60 4.96 -2.67
N GLY A 338 4.14 3.77 -2.26
CA GLY A 338 3.30 3.56 -1.07
C GLY A 338 4.00 3.77 0.28
N SER A 339 5.33 3.74 0.34
CA SER A 339 6.10 4.05 1.57
C SER A 339 6.36 5.55 1.72
N LEU A 340 6.10 6.11 2.89
CA LEU A 340 6.54 7.45 3.24
C LEU A 340 8.02 7.41 3.65
N VAL A 341 8.88 8.13 2.92
CA VAL A 341 10.26 8.38 3.32
C VAL A 341 10.42 9.87 3.57
N LEU A 342 10.71 10.24 4.82
CA LEU A 342 10.70 11.63 5.27
C LEU A 342 11.96 11.99 6.06
N PHE A 343 12.63 13.08 5.67
CA PHE A 343 13.86 13.53 6.34
C PHE A 343 13.66 14.74 7.25
N GLY A 344 14.06 14.60 8.52
CA GLY A 344 14.10 15.69 9.51
C GLY A 344 12.77 16.44 9.65
N LYS A 345 12.74 17.70 9.22
CA LYS A 345 11.54 18.57 9.28
C LYS A 345 10.37 18.09 8.43
N ASP A 346 10.61 17.30 7.39
CA ASP A 346 9.52 16.85 6.50
C ASP A 346 8.72 15.70 7.15
N ALA A 347 9.34 14.99 8.10
CA ALA A 347 8.66 14.06 9.00
C ALA A 347 7.76 14.75 10.05
N ALA A 348 7.83 16.08 10.20
CA ALA A 348 7.01 16.84 11.15
C ALA A 348 5.52 16.91 10.77
N LEU A 349 5.14 16.34 9.62
CA LEU A 349 3.77 16.13 9.19
C LEU A 349 3.51 14.61 9.20
N PRO A 350 2.52 14.07 9.95
CA PRO A 350 2.30 12.62 10.07
C PRO A 350 2.07 11.88 8.74
N HIS A 351 1.53 12.58 7.75
CA HIS A 351 1.37 12.13 6.36
C HIS A 351 2.06 13.11 5.39
N GLY A 352 3.29 13.53 5.70
CA GLY A 352 4.09 14.38 4.82
C GLY A 352 4.29 13.71 3.46
N SER A 353 4.13 14.46 2.37
CA SER A 353 4.18 13.92 1.00
C SER A 353 5.60 13.70 0.45
N GLY A 354 6.62 13.85 1.29
CA GLY A 354 8.00 14.10 0.86
C GLY A 354 8.18 15.48 0.22
N ASN A 355 9.43 15.88 0.04
CA ASN A 355 9.83 17.03 -0.79
C ASN A 355 10.89 16.63 -1.83
N ASP A 356 11.13 15.33 -1.99
CA ASP A 356 12.34 14.76 -2.59
C ASP A 356 13.61 15.34 -1.92
N THR A 357 13.54 15.48 -0.59
CA THR A 357 14.61 16.10 0.20
C THR A 357 15.88 15.25 0.11
N LYS A 358 17.03 15.91 0.05
CA LYS A 358 18.35 15.26 0.06
C LYS A 358 18.82 15.08 1.49
N LEU A 359 19.17 13.85 1.89
CA LEU A 359 19.54 13.51 3.25
C LEU A 359 20.83 14.21 3.69
N GLU A 360 20.71 15.14 4.64
CA GLU A 360 21.87 15.84 5.22
C GLU A 360 22.32 15.26 6.57
N LYS A 361 23.57 15.56 6.94
CA LYS A 361 24.18 15.16 8.21
C LYS A 361 23.53 15.93 9.37
N GLY A 362 22.67 15.26 10.14
CA GLY A 362 21.87 15.86 11.20
C GLY A 362 20.36 15.71 11.01
N MET A 363 19.90 15.17 9.89
CA MET A 363 18.52 14.73 9.74
C MET A 363 18.36 13.30 10.31
N MET A 364 17.25 13.06 11.00
CA MET A 364 16.72 11.70 11.17
C MET A 364 15.98 11.29 9.90
N VAL A 365 15.94 9.98 9.63
CA VAL A 365 15.15 9.37 8.57
C VAL A 365 13.96 8.69 9.24
N LEU A 366 12.74 9.04 8.81
CA LEU A 366 11.54 8.25 9.04
C LEU A 366 11.26 7.47 7.76
N ILE A 367 11.18 6.14 7.88
CA ILE A 367 10.58 5.28 6.87
C ILE A 367 9.30 4.72 7.49
N ASP A 368 8.19 4.93 6.82
CA ASP A 368 6.93 4.25 7.07
C ASP A 368 6.54 3.45 5.83
N SER A 369 6.26 2.17 6.00
CA SER A 369 6.27 1.21 4.90
C SER A 369 5.48 -0.05 5.22
N GLY A 370 4.70 -0.48 4.24
CA GLY A 370 3.99 -1.75 4.22
C GLY A 370 4.11 -2.43 2.86
N ALA A 371 3.84 -3.73 2.84
CA ALA A 371 3.67 -4.54 1.63
C ALA A 371 2.57 -5.58 1.89
N ARG A 372 2.19 -6.35 0.86
CA ARG A 372 1.11 -7.35 0.95
C ARG A 372 1.62 -8.78 0.74
N LEU A 373 1.03 -9.71 1.48
CA LEU A 373 1.17 -11.15 1.30
C LEU A 373 -0.23 -11.75 1.21
N HIS A 374 -0.55 -12.45 0.11
CA HIS A 374 -1.88 -13.02 -0.15
C HIS A 374 -3.03 -12.00 0.06
N GLY A 375 -2.74 -10.71 -0.20
CA GLY A 375 -3.65 -9.58 -0.03
C GLY A 375 -3.73 -8.94 1.37
N TYR A 376 -3.08 -9.49 2.41
CA TYR A 376 -3.01 -8.89 3.77
C TYR A 376 -1.79 -7.99 3.91
N LEU A 377 -1.89 -6.87 4.64
CA LEU A 377 -0.84 -5.86 4.74
C LEU A 377 0.04 -6.01 5.99
N SER A 378 1.31 -5.60 5.86
CA SER A 378 2.09 -5.02 6.96
C SER A 378 1.93 -3.50 7.01
N ASP A 379 2.21 -2.89 8.16
CA ASP A 379 2.35 -1.43 8.33
C ASP A 379 3.37 -1.18 9.44
N ILE A 380 4.49 -0.51 9.12
CA ILE A 380 5.66 -0.36 10.02
C ILE A 380 6.40 0.96 9.79
N THR A 381 6.18 1.93 10.67
CA THR A 381 7.08 3.07 10.85
C THR A 381 8.33 2.75 11.68
N ARG A 382 9.48 3.24 11.20
CA ARG A 382 10.77 3.30 11.89
C ARG A 382 11.46 4.65 11.67
N THR A 383 11.71 5.38 12.76
CA THR A 383 12.51 6.62 12.74
C THR A 383 13.92 6.39 13.30
N PHE A 384 14.98 6.78 12.60
CA PHE A 384 16.37 6.51 12.99
C PHE A 384 17.42 7.53 12.46
N TRP A 385 18.58 7.53 13.11
CA TRP A 385 19.80 8.22 12.71
C TRP A 385 20.59 7.44 11.66
N ILE A 386 20.97 8.13 10.58
CA ILE A 386 22.09 7.71 9.71
C ILE A 386 23.39 8.35 10.17
N LYS A 387 23.40 9.67 10.39
CA LYS A 387 24.57 10.41 10.87
C LYS A 387 24.16 11.70 11.57
N ARG A 388 24.30 11.77 12.90
CA ARG A 388 24.11 13.02 13.66
C ARG A 388 24.98 14.14 13.12
N GLY A 389 24.50 15.37 13.27
CA GLY A 389 25.22 16.51 12.74
C GLY A 389 24.82 17.90 13.15
N LEU A 390 23.69 18.06 13.85
CA LEU A 390 23.25 19.31 14.46
C LEU A 390 24.14 19.68 15.67
N ASP A 391 23.83 20.78 16.35
CA ASP A 391 24.39 21.12 17.66
C ASP A 391 23.96 20.13 18.76
N LYS A 392 24.55 20.25 19.96
CA LYS A 392 24.26 19.33 21.06
C LYS A 392 22.79 19.38 21.51
N GLU A 393 22.21 20.57 21.59
CA GLU A 393 20.87 20.79 22.15
C GLU A 393 19.80 20.11 21.29
N MET A 394 19.86 20.28 19.96
CA MET A 394 18.91 19.64 19.05
C MET A 394 19.17 18.13 18.88
N ASN A 395 20.42 17.64 18.95
CA ASN A 395 20.65 16.18 18.97
C ASN A 395 20.10 15.53 20.26
N ASP A 396 20.26 16.18 21.42
CA ASP A 396 19.74 15.68 22.71
C ASP A 396 18.19 15.71 22.74
N GLU A 397 17.57 16.76 22.18
CA GLU A 397 16.12 16.90 22.06
C GLU A 397 15.50 15.82 21.16
N LEU A 398 16.13 15.49 20.03
CA LEU A 398 15.70 14.43 19.14
C LEU A 398 15.82 13.04 19.77
N ASP A 399 16.93 12.75 20.47
CA ASP A 399 17.08 11.51 21.23
C ASP A 399 16.01 11.38 22.33
N LYS A 400 15.75 12.47 23.06
CA LYS A 400 14.73 12.56 24.11
C LYS A 400 13.33 12.32 23.57
N ALA A 401 12.97 12.97 22.45
CA ALA A 401 11.68 12.76 21.81
C ALA A 401 11.53 11.31 21.29
N TRP A 402 12.60 10.72 20.74
CA TRP A 402 12.62 9.32 20.33
C TRP A 402 12.39 8.36 21.50
N ASP A 403 13.08 8.57 22.62
CA ASP A 403 12.92 7.74 23.83
C ASP A 403 11.53 7.93 24.46
N ILE A 404 10.93 9.12 24.41
CA ILE A 404 9.54 9.37 24.83
C ILE A 404 8.55 8.60 23.93
N VAL A 405 8.73 8.61 22.60
CA VAL A 405 7.89 7.82 21.68
C VAL A 405 8.01 6.32 21.97
N LYS A 406 9.23 5.82 22.21
CA LYS A 406 9.43 4.42 22.63
C LYS A 406 8.79 4.11 23.99
N GLN A 407 8.92 5.00 24.98
CA GLN A 407 8.24 4.87 26.28
C GLN A 407 6.71 4.82 26.10
N ALA A 408 6.15 5.66 25.21
CA ALA A 408 4.73 5.69 24.90
C ALA A 408 4.23 4.40 24.22
N GLN A 409 4.98 3.87 23.25
CA GLN A 409 4.69 2.59 22.59
C GLN A 409 4.69 1.43 23.59
N ASN A 410 5.59 1.46 24.56
CA ASN A 410 5.61 0.47 25.64
C ASN A 410 4.48 0.70 26.66
N ALA A 411 4.08 1.94 26.94
CA ALA A 411 2.95 2.24 27.82
C ALA A 411 1.60 1.75 27.26
N SER A 412 1.39 1.87 25.94
CA SER A 412 0.24 1.25 25.27
C SER A 412 0.30 -0.26 25.28
N LEU A 413 1.43 -0.89 24.95
CA LEU A 413 1.58 -2.36 25.04
C LEU A 413 1.21 -2.89 26.43
N ASN A 414 1.73 -2.27 27.50
CA ASN A 414 1.43 -2.64 28.88
C ASN A 414 -0.05 -2.41 29.30
N ALA A 415 -0.84 -1.67 28.51
CA ALA A 415 -2.28 -1.52 28.72
C ALA A 415 -3.12 -2.60 28.01
N ILE A 416 -2.54 -3.35 27.06
CA ILE A 416 -3.26 -4.37 26.29
C ILE A 416 -3.51 -5.61 27.15
N GLN A 417 -4.78 -5.82 27.48
CA GLN A 417 -5.31 -7.00 28.14
C GLN A 417 -6.73 -7.28 27.60
N PRO A 418 -7.20 -8.54 27.62
CA PRO A 418 -8.56 -8.88 27.22
C PRO A 418 -9.62 -8.01 27.91
N GLY A 419 -10.56 -7.47 27.13
CA GLY A 419 -11.64 -6.62 27.65
C GLY A 419 -11.29 -5.15 27.92
N ALA A 420 -10.03 -4.73 27.78
CA ALA A 420 -9.65 -3.32 27.76
C ALA A 420 -10.32 -2.59 26.57
N THR A 421 -10.56 -1.28 26.67
CA THR A 421 -11.17 -0.51 25.57
C THR A 421 -10.10 0.13 24.68
N CYS A 422 -10.37 0.31 23.40
CA CYS A 422 -9.43 0.92 22.45
C CYS A 422 -8.97 2.33 22.91
N SER A 423 -9.89 3.12 23.48
CA SER A 423 -9.61 4.40 24.15
C SER A 423 -8.66 4.28 25.36
N SER A 424 -8.73 3.19 26.14
CA SER A 424 -7.83 3.00 27.29
C SER A 424 -6.37 2.75 26.87
N ILE A 425 -6.16 2.13 25.70
CA ILE A 425 -4.82 1.90 25.13
C ILE A 425 -4.25 3.22 24.59
N ASP A 426 -5.02 3.96 23.80
CA ASP A 426 -4.66 5.32 23.31
C ASP A 426 -4.27 6.24 24.47
N LYS A 427 -5.08 6.23 25.53
CA LYS A 427 -4.85 7.04 26.72
C LYS A 427 -3.53 6.70 27.43
N ALA A 428 -3.08 5.45 27.43
CA ALA A 428 -1.85 5.06 28.11
C ALA A 428 -0.62 5.70 27.46
N ALA A 429 -0.51 5.62 26.12
CA ALA A 429 0.53 6.31 25.36
C ALA A 429 0.39 7.84 25.46
N ARG A 430 -0.83 8.36 25.26
CA ARG A 430 -1.12 9.81 25.24
C ARG A 430 -0.82 10.49 26.58
N THR A 431 -1.15 9.85 27.69
CA THR A 431 -0.86 10.37 29.05
C THR A 431 0.65 10.48 29.26
N LEU A 432 1.43 9.47 28.86
CA LEU A 432 2.89 9.51 28.99
C LEU A 432 3.48 10.66 28.15
N ILE A 433 3.02 10.83 26.90
CA ILE A 433 3.52 11.92 26.03
C ILE A 433 3.17 13.31 26.62
N ASP A 434 1.98 13.47 27.22
CA ASP A 434 1.56 14.71 27.87
C ASP A 434 2.38 15.03 29.14
N GLU A 435 2.60 14.04 30.02
CA GLU A 435 3.44 14.18 31.22
C GLU A 435 4.90 14.57 30.92
N LYS A 436 5.40 14.25 29.72
CA LYS A 436 6.75 14.66 29.27
C LYS A 436 6.77 16.04 28.59
N GLY A 437 5.63 16.71 28.45
CA GLY A 437 5.48 18.04 27.87
C GLY A 437 5.15 18.08 26.36
N TYR A 438 4.75 16.95 25.76
CA TYR A 438 4.53 16.81 24.32
C TYR A 438 3.08 16.48 23.94
N GLY A 439 2.11 16.59 24.86
CA GLY A 439 0.72 16.15 24.60
C GLY A 439 0.05 16.80 23.38
N SER A 440 0.37 18.08 23.11
CA SER A 440 -0.08 18.82 21.92
C SER A 440 0.65 18.43 20.62
N ARG A 441 1.63 17.52 20.69
CA ARG A 441 2.47 17.05 19.57
C ARG A 441 2.17 15.63 19.13
N PHE A 442 1.32 14.89 19.84
CA PHE A 442 0.78 13.59 19.41
C PHE A 442 -0.63 13.80 18.83
N THR A 443 -0.67 14.13 17.54
CA THR A 443 -1.81 14.76 16.87
C THR A 443 -2.86 13.82 16.28
N HIS A 444 -2.58 12.51 16.23
CA HIS A 444 -3.47 11.47 15.70
C HIS A 444 -3.83 10.40 16.75
N ARG A 445 -4.59 9.39 16.32
CA ARG A 445 -4.90 8.14 17.05
C ARG A 445 -3.61 7.38 17.39
N LEU A 446 -3.68 6.43 18.33
CA LEU A 446 -2.59 5.49 18.62
C LEU A 446 -2.46 4.34 17.61
N GLY A 447 -3.52 4.07 16.83
CA GLY A 447 -3.49 3.03 15.80
C GLY A 447 -4.85 2.67 15.25
N HIS A 448 -4.84 1.66 14.39
CA HIS A 448 -5.97 1.16 13.61
C HIS A 448 -5.86 -0.36 13.46
N GLY A 449 -6.99 -1.01 13.19
CA GLY A 449 -6.99 -2.39 12.76
C GLY A 449 -6.22 -2.54 11.44
N LEU A 450 -5.52 -3.65 11.31
CA LEU A 450 -4.74 -4.02 10.13
C LEU A 450 -5.16 -5.42 9.69
N GLY A 451 -5.31 -5.63 8.38
CA GLY A 451 -5.82 -6.90 7.84
C GLY A 451 -5.73 -6.98 6.33
N LEU A 452 -6.87 -7.15 5.66
CA LEU A 452 -6.97 -7.03 4.20
C LEU A 452 -7.02 -5.57 3.72
N ASP A 453 -7.25 -4.65 4.66
CA ASP A 453 -7.12 -3.21 4.55
C ASP A 453 -5.94 -2.70 5.40
N GLY A 454 -5.42 -1.52 5.04
CA GLY A 454 -4.46 -0.80 5.89
C GLY A 454 -5.14 -0.17 7.10
N HIS A 455 -6.30 0.45 6.86
CA HIS A 455 -7.12 1.08 7.90
C HIS A 455 -8.46 0.35 8.07
N GLU A 456 -8.51 -0.62 8.99
CA GLU A 456 -9.76 -1.25 9.41
C GLU A 456 -10.03 -1.09 10.92
N GLU A 457 -11.16 -1.63 11.41
CA GLU A 457 -11.44 -1.67 12.84
C GLU A 457 -10.58 -2.74 13.54
N PRO A 458 -10.19 -2.57 14.82
CA PRO A 458 -10.61 -1.50 15.72
C PRO A 458 -9.72 -0.24 15.68
N TYR A 459 -10.30 0.95 15.68
CA TYR A 459 -9.53 2.20 15.81
C TYR A 459 -9.14 2.53 17.27
N LEU A 460 -7.84 2.62 17.56
CA LEU A 460 -7.27 2.98 18.86
C LEU A 460 -7.20 4.51 19.00
N ASN A 461 -8.34 5.12 19.30
CA ASN A 461 -8.43 6.56 19.58
C ASN A 461 -9.16 6.83 20.90
N ILE A 462 -8.88 7.98 21.51
CA ILE A 462 -9.44 8.38 22.82
C ILE A 462 -10.98 8.36 22.89
N GLY A 463 -11.68 8.51 21.77
CA GLY A 463 -13.15 8.46 21.69
C GLY A 463 -13.73 7.04 21.67
N ASN A 464 -12.96 6.02 21.24
CA ASN A 464 -13.43 4.63 21.12
C ASN A 464 -13.51 3.93 22.48
N THR A 465 -14.50 4.36 23.28
CA THR A 465 -14.78 3.86 24.63
C THR A 465 -15.66 2.62 24.64
N GLY A 466 -16.33 2.30 23.52
CA GLY A 466 -17.23 1.15 23.39
C GLY A 466 -16.52 -0.15 22.99
N THR A 467 -15.62 -0.09 22.01
CA THR A 467 -14.97 -1.29 21.47
C THR A 467 -13.98 -1.86 22.50
N LYS A 468 -14.18 -3.13 22.86
CA LYS A 468 -13.31 -3.89 23.76
C LYS A 468 -12.42 -4.83 22.97
N LEU A 469 -11.15 -4.92 23.37
CA LEU A 469 -10.19 -5.85 22.82
C LEU A 469 -10.60 -7.30 23.12
N ARG A 470 -10.49 -8.16 22.10
CA ARG A 470 -10.72 -9.60 22.12
C ARG A 470 -9.53 -10.30 21.47
N ALA A 471 -9.28 -11.56 21.83
CA ALA A 471 -8.24 -12.35 21.17
C ALA A 471 -8.45 -12.41 19.65
N GLY A 472 -7.37 -12.46 18.87
CA GLY A 472 -7.42 -12.41 17.41
C GLY A 472 -7.52 -11.00 16.83
N MET A 473 -7.75 -9.96 17.63
CA MET A 473 -7.70 -8.57 17.12
C MET A 473 -6.27 -8.17 16.78
N VAL A 474 -6.05 -7.65 15.56
CA VAL A 474 -4.75 -7.17 15.08
C VAL A 474 -4.84 -5.68 14.71
N PHE A 475 -3.88 -4.88 15.19
CA PHE A 475 -3.82 -3.44 14.98
C PHE A 475 -2.38 -2.90 15.05
N THR A 476 -2.17 -1.67 14.54
CA THR A 476 -0.92 -0.91 14.72
C THR A 476 -0.83 -0.25 16.09
N ASN A 477 0.39 -0.02 16.57
CA ASN A 477 0.70 0.75 17.77
C ASN A 477 1.73 1.83 17.42
N GLU A 478 1.24 2.97 16.93
CA GLU A 478 1.93 4.01 16.14
C GLU A 478 2.10 5.38 16.86
N PRO A 479 2.46 5.48 18.16
CA PRO A 479 2.60 6.78 18.80
C PRO A 479 3.70 7.62 18.13
N GLY A 480 3.48 8.94 18.08
CA GLY A 480 4.44 9.86 17.47
C GLY A 480 4.42 11.26 18.09
N ILE A 481 5.55 11.96 17.94
CA ILE A 481 5.75 13.36 18.34
C ILE A 481 6.10 14.16 17.08
N TYR A 482 5.30 15.18 16.79
CA TYR A 482 5.42 16.03 15.61
C TYR A 482 5.59 17.50 16.01
N VAL A 483 6.79 18.04 15.80
CA VAL A 483 7.13 19.43 16.05
C VAL A 483 7.23 20.15 14.70
N GLU A 484 6.10 20.68 14.24
CA GLU A 484 5.91 21.35 12.94
C GLU A 484 7.11 22.22 12.54
N GLY A 485 7.62 22.01 11.33
CA GLY A 485 8.76 22.73 10.77
C GLY A 485 10.14 22.35 11.33
N GLN A 486 10.23 21.48 12.33
CA GLN A 486 11.49 21.05 12.96
C GLN A 486 11.76 19.56 12.79
N TYR A 487 10.89 18.70 13.30
CA TYR A 487 11.05 17.24 13.23
C TYR A 487 9.73 16.50 13.47
N GLY A 488 9.67 15.24 13.04
CA GLY A 488 8.71 14.28 13.56
C GLY A 488 9.35 12.92 13.79
N ILE A 489 8.82 12.19 14.78
CA ILE A 489 9.30 10.86 15.18
C ILE A 489 8.08 9.98 15.46
N ARG A 490 7.97 8.86 14.75
CA ARG A 490 6.98 7.79 14.98
C ARG A 490 7.72 6.44 15.06
N LEU A 491 7.21 5.55 15.91
CA LEU A 491 7.61 4.15 16.00
C LEU A 491 6.34 3.32 16.01
N GLU A 492 6.31 2.28 15.19
CA GLU A 492 5.08 1.53 14.93
C GLU A 492 5.36 0.06 14.74
N ASP A 493 4.50 -0.75 15.34
CA ASP A 493 4.59 -2.20 15.29
C ASP A 493 3.19 -2.81 15.29
N VAL A 494 3.03 -3.90 14.54
CA VAL A 494 1.77 -4.63 14.43
C VAL A 494 1.60 -5.54 15.64
N VAL A 495 0.48 -5.42 16.34
CA VAL A 495 0.18 -6.11 17.60
C VAL A 495 -1.06 -6.97 17.45
N LEU A 496 -0.96 -8.23 17.90
CA LEU A 496 -2.06 -9.17 18.06
C LEU A 496 -2.49 -9.19 19.53
N VAL A 497 -3.80 -9.12 19.80
CA VAL A 497 -4.38 -9.41 21.12
C VAL A 497 -4.49 -10.93 21.29
N THR A 498 -4.05 -11.44 22.44
CA THR A 498 -4.14 -12.85 22.82
C THR A 498 -5.08 -13.04 24.00
N GLU A 499 -5.44 -14.30 24.32
CA GLU A 499 -6.31 -14.64 25.47
C GLU A 499 -5.78 -14.20 26.84
N THR A 500 -4.51 -13.77 26.93
CA THR A 500 -3.85 -13.37 28.19
C THR A 500 -3.09 -12.04 28.10
N GLY A 501 -3.14 -11.33 26.96
CA GLY A 501 -2.35 -10.11 26.74
C GLY A 501 -2.20 -9.80 25.26
N TYR A 502 -0.96 -9.74 24.77
CA TYR A 502 -0.62 -9.44 23.38
C TYR A 502 0.56 -10.25 22.85
N GLU A 503 0.76 -10.21 21.54
CA GLU A 503 1.94 -10.65 20.81
C GLU A 503 2.33 -9.58 19.77
N ILE A 504 3.63 -9.38 19.52
CA ILE A 504 4.14 -8.42 18.54
C ILE A 504 4.36 -9.18 17.23
N LEU A 505 3.49 -8.97 16.24
CA LEU A 505 3.54 -9.70 14.97
C LEU A 505 4.75 -9.29 14.12
N SER A 506 5.19 -8.03 14.19
CA SER A 506 6.40 -7.52 13.54
C SER A 506 7.72 -8.07 14.11
N GLY A 507 7.67 -8.80 15.24
CA GLY A 507 8.85 -9.34 15.91
C GLY A 507 9.55 -8.31 16.80
N ASP A 508 10.70 -7.81 16.36
CA ASP A 508 11.53 -6.90 17.15
C ASP A 508 11.07 -5.43 17.07
N LEU A 509 10.65 -4.87 18.20
CA LEU A 509 10.53 -3.42 18.38
C LEU A 509 11.89 -2.73 18.13
N ALA A 510 11.88 -1.47 17.69
CA ALA A 510 13.09 -0.69 17.48
C ALA A 510 13.97 -0.62 18.75
N GLU A 511 15.19 -1.17 18.71
CA GLU A 511 16.11 -1.20 19.84
C GLU A 511 16.52 0.21 20.28
N SER A 512 16.87 1.06 19.33
CA SER A 512 17.37 2.43 19.55
C SER A 512 17.20 3.28 18.30
N ALA A 513 17.38 4.60 18.41
CA ALA A 513 17.47 5.51 17.28
C ALA A 513 18.61 5.18 16.27
N TYR A 514 19.39 4.11 16.44
CA TYR A 514 20.37 3.61 15.47
C TYR A 514 20.04 2.21 14.91
N LYS A 515 19.10 1.52 15.55
CA LYS A 515 18.69 0.13 15.29
C LYS A 515 17.15 0.07 15.22
N PRO A 516 16.55 0.31 14.05
CA PRO A 516 15.15 -0.05 13.82
C PRO A 516 14.96 -1.58 13.87
#